data_AF-B0MIE2-F1
#
_entry.id   AF-B0MIE2-F1
#
_cell.length_a   1.000
_cell.length_b   1.000
_cell.length_c   1.000
_cell.angle_alpha   90.00
_cell.angle_beta   90.00
_cell.angle_gamma   90.00
#
_symmetry.space_group_name_H-M   'P 1'
#
loop_
_entity.id
_entity.type
_entity.pdbx_description
1 polymer ?
#
loop_
_entity_poly.entity_id
_entity_poly.type
_entity_poly.pdbx_seq_one_letter_code
_entity_poly.pdbx_strand_id
1 'polypeptide(L)'
;MKNPLGPTMTVDYSKVPGAAGYEISVSPNTGFSKSSTKRWETAAGGKTLTGLKKNTVYYVRIRAYRWDSAGRKVYGTYSSKTKGYTVKYRLNKGKNNNANMISYYNIKVPLKNPSRKGYRFKGWYTSKKYKKRIKTIPKGKRANYTLYAKWKKK
;
A
#
# COMPACT_ATOMS: atom_id res chain seq x y z
N MET A 1 -2.69 15.93 -14.94
CA MET A 1 -1.56 15.04 -14.58
C MET A 1 -2.09 13.84 -13.80
N LYS A 2 -2.38 12.77 -14.54
CA LYS A 2 -2.67 11.43 -13.99
C LYS A 2 -1.38 10.94 -13.31
N ASN A 3 -1.49 10.18 -12.21
CA ASN A 3 -0.33 9.49 -11.64
C ASN A 3 0.18 8.52 -12.72
N PRO A 4 1.39 8.70 -13.29
CA PRO A 4 1.86 7.89 -14.42
C PRO A 4 2.13 6.43 -14.01
N LEU A 5 2.18 6.17 -12.71
CA LEU A 5 2.21 4.83 -12.13
C LEU A 5 0.79 4.51 -11.65
N GLY A 6 0.24 3.37 -12.07
CA GLY A 6 -1.03 2.87 -11.53
C GLY A 6 -1.00 2.76 -9.99
N PRO A 7 -2.12 2.35 -9.36
CA PRO A 7 -2.18 2.01 -7.93
C PRO A 7 -0.90 1.38 -7.39
N THR A 8 -0.38 1.94 -6.30
CA THR A 8 0.75 1.39 -5.57
C THR A 8 0.33 0.81 -4.23
N MET A 9 1.02 -0.25 -3.80
CA MET A 9 0.86 -0.87 -2.49
C MET A 9 2.23 -0.99 -1.85
N THR A 10 2.41 -0.47 -0.65
CA THR A 10 3.65 -0.65 0.10
C THR A 10 3.50 -1.81 1.08
N VAL A 11 4.48 -2.70 1.09
CA VAL A 11 4.60 -3.82 2.02
C VAL A 11 5.88 -3.65 2.85
N ASP A 12 5.78 -3.90 4.15
CA ASP A 12 6.89 -3.89 5.11
C ASP A 12 6.81 -5.18 5.93
N TYR A 13 7.96 -5.80 6.17
CA TYR A 13 8.07 -7.10 6.81
C TYR A 13 9.41 -7.26 7.52
N SER A 14 9.41 -8.04 8.60
CA SER A 14 10.61 -8.33 9.36
C SER A 14 11.61 -9.11 8.50
N LYS A 15 12.89 -8.73 8.58
CA LYS A 15 13.94 -9.51 7.96
C LYS A 15 14.06 -10.86 8.67
N VAL A 16 14.38 -11.88 7.86
CA VAL A 16 14.66 -13.24 8.26
C VAL A 16 16.18 -13.38 8.29
N PRO A 17 16.78 -13.77 9.44
CA PRO A 17 18.22 -13.93 9.55
C PRO A 17 18.80 -14.79 8.42
N GLY A 18 19.86 -14.30 7.80
CA GLY A 18 20.59 -14.93 6.68
C GLY A 18 19.83 -15.08 5.36
N ALA A 19 18.62 -14.52 5.22
CA ALA A 19 17.98 -14.44 3.91
C ALA A 19 18.80 -13.55 2.96
N ALA A 20 19.04 -14.02 1.74
CA ALA A 20 19.66 -13.23 0.68
C ALA A 20 18.66 -12.24 0.07
N GLY A 21 17.36 -12.58 0.07
CA GLY A 21 16.30 -11.70 -0.37
C GLY A 21 14.92 -12.30 -0.18
N TYR A 22 13.93 -11.65 -0.80
CA TYR A 22 12.52 -11.99 -0.67
C TYR A 22 11.83 -11.99 -2.02
N GLU A 23 10.89 -12.91 -2.19
CA GLU A 23 9.87 -12.85 -3.23
C GLU A 23 8.54 -12.42 -2.61
N ILE A 24 7.96 -11.36 -3.16
CA ILE A 24 6.68 -10.79 -2.76
C ILE A 24 5.66 -11.18 -3.83
N SER A 25 4.70 -12.02 -3.49
CA SER A 25 3.59 -12.43 -4.35
C SER A 25 2.32 -11.65 -3.99
N VAL A 26 1.64 -11.12 -5.00
CA VAL A 26 0.41 -10.32 -4.86
C VAL A 26 -0.63 -10.78 -5.85
N SER A 27 -1.83 -11.11 -5.38
CA SER A 27 -2.93 -11.59 -6.24
C SER A 27 -4.29 -11.07 -5.74
N PRO A 28 -5.25 -10.77 -6.63
CA PRO A 28 -6.64 -10.55 -6.22
C PRO A 28 -7.34 -11.86 -5.80
N ASN A 29 -6.76 -13.02 -6.12
CA ASN A 29 -7.27 -14.34 -5.76
C ASN A 29 -6.45 -14.93 -4.60
N THR A 30 -7.13 -15.49 -3.59
CA THR A 30 -6.49 -16.07 -2.39
C THR A 30 -5.67 -17.33 -2.66
N GLY A 31 -5.88 -17.98 -3.80
CA GLY A 31 -5.11 -19.13 -4.29
C GLY A 31 -3.84 -18.75 -5.06
N PHE A 32 -3.61 -17.47 -5.35
CA PHE A 32 -2.41 -17.01 -6.07
C PHE A 32 -2.16 -17.77 -7.39
N SER A 33 -3.20 -17.89 -8.23
CA SER A 33 -3.05 -18.50 -9.56
C SER A 33 -2.01 -17.76 -10.40
N LYS A 34 -1.33 -18.48 -11.32
CA LYS A 34 -0.23 -17.93 -12.14
C LYS A 34 -0.67 -16.69 -12.93
N SER A 35 -1.86 -16.71 -13.52
CA SER A 35 -2.41 -15.61 -14.34
C SER A 35 -2.80 -14.37 -13.53
N SER A 36 -3.05 -14.51 -12.23
CA SER A 36 -3.51 -13.42 -11.37
C SER A 36 -2.42 -12.88 -10.43
N THR A 37 -1.27 -13.57 -10.35
CA THR A 37 -0.21 -13.26 -9.38
C THR A 37 0.90 -12.46 -10.01
N LYS A 38 1.14 -11.27 -9.45
CA LYS A 38 2.34 -10.48 -9.73
C LYS A 38 3.39 -10.76 -8.67
N ARG A 39 4.66 -10.80 -9.09
CA ARG A 39 5.81 -11.08 -8.22
C ARG A 39 6.84 -9.97 -8.32
N TRP A 40 7.46 -9.67 -7.19
CA TRP A 40 8.61 -8.78 -7.12
C TRP A 40 9.65 -9.38 -6.20
N GLU A 41 10.90 -9.06 -6.46
CA GLU A 41 11.99 -9.38 -5.56
C GLU A 41 12.63 -8.14 -4.96
N THR A 42 13.22 -8.31 -3.78
CA THR A 42 14.04 -7.31 -3.11
C THR A 42 14.88 -7.93 -2.00
N ALA A 43 16.04 -7.36 -1.72
CA ALA A 43 16.83 -7.65 -0.51
C ALA A 43 16.41 -6.81 0.71
N ALA A 44 15.55 -5.80 0.51
CA ALA A 44 15.07 -4.92 1.58
C ALA A 44 13.94 -5.57 2.39
N GLY A 45 13.73 -5.11 3.63
CA GLY A 45 12.60 -5.51 4.48
C GLY A 45 11.25 -4.91 4.07
N GLY A 46 11.13 -4.45 2.82
CA GLY A 46 9.93 -3.79 2.34
C GLY A 46 10.05 -3.36 0.88
N LYS A 47 8.91 -3.10 0.23
CA LYS A 47 8.86 -2.65 -1.16
C LYS A 47 7.58 -1.88 -1.47
N THR A 48 7.70 -0.85 -2.30
CA THR A 48 6.56 -0.22 -2.98
C THR A 48 6.29 -0.96 -4.28
N LEU A 49 5.13 -1.59 -4.37
CA LEU A 49 4.66 -2.37 -5.50
C LEU A 49 3.84 -1.46 -6.42
N THR A 50 4.07 -1.54 -7.73
CA THR A 50 3.43 -0.69 -8.75
C THR A 50 2.58 -1.52 -9.71
N GLY A 51 1.81 -0.86 -10.58
CA GLY A 51 1.06 -1.55 -11.64
C GLY A 51 -0.12 -2.40 -11.15
N LEU A 52 -0.67 -2.11 -9.97
CA LEU A 52 -1.87 -2.78 -9.47
C LEU A 52 -3.14 -2.17 -10.08
N LYS A 53 -4.24 -2.94 -10.11
CA LYS A 53 -5.54 -2.47 -10.58
C LYS A 53 -6.23 -1.65 -9.49
N LYS A 54 -6.92 -0.58 -9.89
CA LYS A 54 -7.59 0.34 -8.96
C LYS A 54 -8.83 -0.34 -8.40
N ASN A 55 -9.18 -0.04 -7.15
CA ASN A 55 -10.36 -0.58 -6.48
C ASN A 55 -10.37 -2.11 -6.37
N THR A 56 -9.21 -2.75 -6.42
CA THR A 56 -9.09 -4.20 -6.28
C THR A 56 -8.50 -4.54 -4.92
N VAL A 57 -9.11 -5.50 -4.23
CA VAL A 57 -8.55 -6.08 -3.01
C VAL A 57 -7.47 -7.08 -3.41
N TYR A 58 -6.30 -6.96 -2.80
CA TYR A 58 -5.18 -7.84 -3.04
C TYR A 58 -4.83 -8.63 -1.79
N TYR A 59 -4.34 -9.84 -2.00
CA TYR A 59 -3.72 -10.69 -1.00
C TYR A 59 -2.21 -10.71 -1.25
N VAL A 60 -1.45 -10.69 -0.17
CA VAL A 60 0.02 -10.68 -0.19
C VAL A 60 0.52 -11.91 0.56
N ARG A 61 1.52 -12.57 0.00
CA ARG A 61 2.36 -13.56 0.69
C ARG A 61 3.81 -13.35 0.31
N ILE A 62 4.72 -13.58 1.25
CA ILE A 62 6.14 -13.30 1.09
C ILE A 62 6.91 -14.56 1.48
N ARG A 63 7.99 -14.87 0.76
CA ARG A 63 8.93 -15.92 1.13
C ARG A 63 10.36 -15.41 1.01
N ALA A 64 11.19 -15.78 1.97
CA ALA A 64 12.62 -15.53 1.90
C ALA A 64 13.28 -16.51 0.92
N TYR A 65 14.41 -16.13 0.35
CA TYR A 65 15.30 -17.05 -0.35
C TYR A 65 16.75 -16.85 0.07
N ARG A 66 17.54 -17.90 -0.14
CA ARG A 66 19.00 -17.90 -0.04
C ARG A 66 19.60 -18.37 -1.37
N TRP A 67 20.87 -18.07 -1.59
CA TRP A 67 21.63 -18.66 -2.70
C TRP A 67 22.19 -20.00 -2.23
N ASP A 68 22.10 -21.03 -3.08
CA ASP A 68 22.86 -22.26 -2.89
C ASP A 68 24.30 -22.11 -3.44
N SER A 69 25.13 -23.13 -3.24
CA SER A 69 26.52 -23.17 -3.73
C SER A 69 26.63 -23.09 -5.26
N ALA A 70 25.56 -23.39 -5.99
CA ALA A 70 25.47 -23.29 -7.43
C ALA A 70 24.89 -21.94 -7.91
N GLY A 71 24.68 -20.97 -7.00
CA GLY A 71 24.15 -19.65 -7.33
C GLY A 71 22.64 -19.65 -7.65
N ARG A 72 21.90 -20.70 -7.29
CA ARG A 72 20.45 -20.80 -7.48
C ARG A 72 19.70 -20.32 -6.23
N LYS A 73 18.49 -19.81 -6.43
CA LYS A 73 17.63 -19.38 -5.31
C LYS A 73 16.93 -20.59 -4.69
N VAL A 74 17.18 -20.82 -3.41
CA VAL A 74 16.42 -21.75 -2.57
C VAL A 74 15.41 -20.95 -1.77
N TYR A 75 14.14 -21.17 -2.07
CA TYR A 75 13.02 -20.46 -1.42
C TYR A 75 12.54 -21.20 -0.18
N GLY A 76 12.29 -20.45 0.89
CA GLY A 76 11.57 -20.95 2.06
C GLY A 76 10.06 -21.06 1.82
N THR A 77 9.35 -21.40 2.88
CA THR A 77 7.88 -21.42 2.90
C THR A 77 7.32 -20.01 2.73
N TYR A 78 6.12 -19.92 2.16
CA TYR A 78 5.38 -18.66 2.14
C TYR A 78 4.88 -18.32 3.54
N SER A 79 4.92 -17.03 3.87
CA SER A 79 4.13 -16.47 4.96
C SER A 79 2.64 -16.76 4.74
N SER A 80 1.86 -16.67 5.83
CA SER A 80 0.40 -16.64 5.71
C SER A 80 -0.05 -15.56 4.73
N LYS A 81 -1.04 -15.90 3.90
CA LYS A 81 -1.69 -14.94 3.01
C LYS A 81 -2.38 -13.86 3.83
N THR A 82 -2.11 -12.60 3.53
CA THR A 82 -2.73 -11.48 4.23
C THR A 82 -3.43 -10.53 3.26
N LYS A 83 -4.61 -10.06 3.66
CA LYS A 83 -5.42 -9.11 2.88
C LYS A 83 -4.84 -7.69 2.99
N GLY A 84 -4.62 -7.03 1.85
CA GLY A 84 -4.31 -5.60 1.78
C GLY A 84 -5.55 -4.74 1.93
N TYR A 85 -5.37 -3.50 2.38
CA TYR A 85 -6.46 -2.56 2.66
C TYR A 85 -6.40 -1.33 1.76
N THR A 86 -7.56 -0.78 1.42
CA THR A 86 -7.68 0.36 0.50
C THR A 86 -7.85 1.68 1.25
N VAL A 87 -7.39 2.77 0.64
CA VAL A 87 -7.62 4.15 1.11
C VAL A 87 -8.29 4.94 -0.01
N LYS A 88 -9.52 5.38 0.26
CA LYS A 88 -10.31 6.22 -0.65
C LYS A 88 -10.27 7.67 -0.17
N TYR A 89 -9.96 8.61 -1.06
CA TYR A 89 -9.89 10.04 -0.73
C TYR A 89 -11.09 10.79 -1.33
N ARG A 90 -11.89 11.42 -0.46
CA ARG A 90 -13.02 12.29 -0.80
C ARG A 90 -12.55 13.76 -0.73
N LEU A 91 -12.27 14.32 -1.90
CA LEU A 91 -11.55 15.59 -2.05
C LEU A 91 -12.46 16.82 -2.21
N ASN A 92 -13.77 16.65 -2.43
CA ASN A 92 -14.72 17.74 -2.69
C ASN A 92 -14.23 18.69 -3.79
N LYS A 93 -14.05 18.18 -5.02
CA LYS A 93 -13.51 18.89 -6.20
C LYS A 93 -12.01 19.28 -6.12
N GLY A 94 -11.30 18.91 -5.04
CA GLY A 94 -9.84 19.04 -4.96
C GLY A 94 -9.08 17.97 -5.75
N LYS A 95 -7.77 18.17 -5.93
CA LYS A 95 -6.80 17.24 -6.52
C LYS A 95 -5.99 16.56 -5.43
N ASN A 96 -5.86 15.23 -5.49
CA ASN A 96 -5.07 14.50 -4.51
C ASN A 96 -3.56 14.74 -4.71
N ASN A 97 -2.79 14.47 -3.67
CA ASN A 97 -1.35 14.30 -3.80
C ASN A 97 -1.04 12.93 -4.45
N ASN A 98 -0.16 12.88 -5.44
CA ASN A 98 0.20 11.63 -6.13
C ASN A 98 0.95 10.63 -5.22
N ALA A 99 1.60 11.11 -4.16
CA ALA A 99 2.26 10.26 -3.16
C ALA A 99 1.28 9.66 -2.14
N ASN A 100 0.01 10.04 -2.15
CA ASN A 100 -0.99 9.42 -1.28
C ASN A 100 -1.30 8.00 -1.76
N MET A 101 -0.98 7.03 -0.91
CA MET A 101 -1.21 5.61 -1.16
C MET A 101 -2.70 5.31 -1.28
N ILE A 102 -3.06 4.42 -2.21
CA ILE A 102 -4.44 3.95 -2.37
C ILE A 102 -4.66 2.55 -1.82
N SER A 103 -3.59 1.84 -1.49
CA SER A 103 -3.61 0.63 -0.68
C SER A 103 -2.36 0.50 0.18
N TYR A 104 -2.46 -0.28 1.25
CA TYR A 104 -1.39 -0.48 2.21
C TYR A 104 -1.47 -1.87 2.86
N TYR A 105 -0.33 -2.33 3.37
CA TYR A 105 -0.19 -3.57 4.12
C TYR A 105 0.72 -3.36 5.32
N ASN A 106 0.20 -3.55 6.53
CA ASN A 106 0.96 -3.53 7.79
C ASN A 106 2.05 -2.44 7.89
N ILE A 107 1.74 -1.23 7.42
CA ILE A 107 2.64 -0.08 7.42
C ILE A 107 1.97 1.13 8.03
N LYS A 108 2.79 2.08 8.47
CA LYS A 108 2.31 3.44 8.72
C LYS A 108 2.11 4.15 7.39
N VAL A 109 0.90 4.67 7.15
CA VAL A 109 0.59 5.42 5.91
C VAL A 109 0.57 6.91 6.22
N PRO A 110 1.58 7.69 5.79
CA PRO A 110 1.53 9.15 5.91
C PRO A 110 0.55 9.74 4.89
N LEU A 111 -0.27 10.70 5.33
CA LEU A 111 -1.25 11.37 4.49
C LEU A 111 -0.73 12.75 4.09
N LYS A 112 -0.47 12.93 2.79
CA LYS A 112 0.00 14.18 2.20
C LYS A 112 -1.16 15.12 1.88
N ASN A 113 -0.86 16.42 1.87
CA ASN A 113 -1.85 17.45 1.64
C ASN A 113 -2.31 17.45 0.17
N PRO A 114 -3.63 17.42 -0.09
CA PRO A 114 -4.20 17.67 -1.41
C PRO A 114 -4.24 19.17 -1.72
N SER A 115 -4.59 19.53 -2.96
CA SER A 115 -4.78 20.93 -3.38
C SER A 115 -6.20 21.18 -3.91
N ARG A 116 -6.71 22.41 -3.75
CA ARG A 116 -8.00 22.86 -4.31
C ARG A 116 -7.94 24.38 -4.56
N LYS A 117 -8.12 24.81 -5.82
CA LYS A 117 -8.06 26.23 -6.22
C LYS A 117 -9.05 27.06 -5.39
N GLY A 118 -8.59 28.17 -4.81
CA GLY A 118 -9.40 29.07 -3.96
C GLY A 118 -9.63 28.60 -2.51
N TYR A 119 -9.03 27.48 -2.08
CA TYR A 119 -9.23 26.94 -0.73
C TYR A 119 -7.90 26.60 -0.04
N ARG A 120 -7.91 26.60 1.29
CA ARG A 120 -6.86 26.09 2.17
C ARG A 120 -7.25 24.74 2.75
N PHE A 121 -6.35 23.76 2.67
CA PHE A 121 -6.55 22.44 3.28
C PHE A 121 -6.48 22.54 4.81
N LYS A 122 -7.46 21.95 5.52
CA LYS A 122 -7.54 21.98 6.99
C LYS A 122 -7.25 20.62 7.65
N GLY A 123 -7.23 19.54 6.87
CA GLY A 123 -6.85 18.21 7.34
C GLY A 123 -7.67 17.07 6.72
N TRP A 124 -7.20 15.85 6.95
CA TRP A 124 -7.88 14.60 6.62
C TRP A 124 -8.72 14.12 7.81
N TYR A 125 -9.89 13.57 7.53
CA TYR A 125 -10.84 13.09 8.53
C TYR A 125 -11.43 11.75 8.12
N THR A 126 -11.82 10.91 9.08
CA THR A 126 -12.44 9.60 8.82
C THR A 126 -13.94 9.67 8.53
N SER A 127 -14.56 10.84 8.66
CA SER A 127 -15.98 11.05 8.36
C SER A 127 -16.26 12.47 7.88
N LYS A 128 -17.41 12.64 7.20
CA LYS A 128 -17.92 13.95 6.74
C LYS A 128 -18.21 14.93 7.88
N LYS A 129 -18.40 14.43 9.12
CA LYS A 129 -18.64 15.26 10.31
C LYS A 129 -17.37 15.98 10.78
N TYR A 130 -16.20 15.66 10.21
CA TYR A 130 -14.92 16.28 10.52
C TYR A 130 -14.55 16.33 12.02
N LYS A 131 -14.97 15.31 12.79
CA LYS A 131 -14.70 15.25 14.25
C LYS A 131 -13.27 14.82 14.58
N LYS A 132 -12.76 13.76 13.92
CA LYS A 132 -11.43 13.20 14.18
C LYS A 132 -10.48 13.48 13.02
N ARG A 133 -9.57 14.44 13.22
CA ARG A 133 -8.49 14.70 12.26
C ARG A 133 -7.44 13.59 12.36
N ILE A 134 -6.94 13.13 11.23
CA ILE A 134 -5.83 12.20 11.14
C ILE A 134 -4.73 12.75 10.24
N LYS A 135 -3.47 12.43 10.56
CA LYS A 135 -2.30 12.74 9.72
C LYS A 135 -1.69 11.47 9.11
N THR A 136 -1.96 10.32 9.72
CA THR A 136 -1.43 9.02 9.32
C THR A 136 -2.45 7.93 9.61
N ILE A 137 -2.41 6.83 8.84
CA ILE A 137 -2.97 5.55 9.28
C ILE A 137 -1.85 4.80 10.02
N PRO A 138 -2.04 4.41 11.30
CA PRO A 138 -1.01 3.68 12.05
C PRO A 138 -0.66 2.30 11.45
N LYS A 139 0.57 1.84 11.70
CA LYS A 139 1.00 0.46 11.41
C LYS A 139 0.08 -0.54 12.12
N GLY A 140 -0.11 -1.72 11.53
CA GLY A 140 -0.99 -2.77 12.07
C GLY A 140 -2.49 -2.56 11.86
N LYS A 141 -2.95 -1.43 11.29
CA LYS A 141 -4.37 -1.26 11.00
C LYS A 141 -4.84 -2.19 9.89
N ARG A 142 -5.92 -2.91 10.18
CA ARG A 142 -6.51 -3.96 9.34
C ARG A 142 -7.89 -3.55 8.81
N ALA A 143 -8.00 -2.36 8.22
CA ALA A 143 -9.27 -1.83 7.74
C ALA A 143 -9.15 -0.95 6.49
N ASN A 144 -10.19 -0.96 5.65
CA ASN A 144 -10.33 0.03 4.59
C ASN A 144 -10.62 1.41 5.19
N TYR A 145 -10.06 2.47 4.59
CA TYR A 145 -10.31 3.85 4.99
C TYR A 145 -11.01 4.64 3.89
N THR A 146 -12.01 5.43 4.25
CA THR A 146 -12.47 6.55 3.43
C THR A 146 -12.15 7.85 4.16
N LEU A 147 -11.30 8.67 3.55
CA LEU A 147 -10.76 9.90 4.13
C LEU A 147 -11.37 11.12 3.44
N TYR A 148 -11.83 12.08 4.23
CA TYR A 148 -12.49 13.30 3.77
C TYR A 148 -11.57 14.49 3.97
N ALA A 149 -11.33 15.24 2.91
CA ALA A 149 -10.58 16.49 2.96
C ALA A 149 -11.47 17.63 3.46
N LYS A 150 -11.08 18.28 4.56
CA LYS A 150 -11.70 19.53 5.02
C LYS A 150 -11.00 20.71 4.37
N TRP A 151 -11.79 21.66 3.89
CA TRP A 151 -11.32 22.87 3.21
C TRP A 151 -11.87 24.13 3.91
N LYS A 152 -11.10 25.22 3.91
CA LYS A 152 -11.58 26.57 4.26
C LYS A 152 -11.37 27.45 3.03
N LYS A 153 -12.37 28.24 2.62
CA LYS A 153 -12.19 29.24 1.54
C LYS A 153 -11.05 30.18 1.93
N LYS A 154 -10.20 30.55 0.97
CA LYS A 154 -9.18 31.57 1.21
C LYS A 154 -9.85 32.90 1.50
#